data_AF-A0A2V9QZC5-F1
#
_entry.id   AF-A0A2V9QZC5-F1
#
_cell.length_a   1.000
_cell.length_b   1.000
_cell.length_c   1.000
_cell.angle_alpha   90.00
_cell.angle_beta   90.00
_cell.angle_gamma   90.00
#
_symmetry.space_group_name_H-M   'P 1'
#
loop_
_entity.id
_entity.type
_entity.pdbx_description
1 polymer ?
#
loop_
_entity_poly.entity_id
_entity_poly.type
_entity_poly.pdbx_seq_one_letter_code
_entity_poly.pdbx_strand_id
1 'polypeptide(L)'
;MEKVVLISAIVLAGVVLARSQTNGSPVKKSQLDGTWELVSGQPLPKGARDVKIISGGHFIFVAYHAENGKPLYTGGGTYTLNGSSYTEHMDFASDEISGASLVGKDQKFTAKVDGDTFTQSGTLSTGKALSETWKRIN
;
A
#
# COMPACT_ATOMS: atom_id res chain seq x y z
N MET A 1 -42.78 -55.84 40.14
CA MET A 1 -43.25 -55.98 38.75
C MET A 1 -42.87 -54.73 38.01
N GLU A 2 -41.95 -54.91 37.07
CA GLU A 2 -41.40 -53.89 36.18
C GLU A 2 -42.46 -53.30 35.25
N LYS A 3 -42.32 -52.01 34.91
CA LYS A 3 -42.50 -51.54 33.52
C LYS A 3 -41.55 -50.37 33.26
N VAL A 4 -40.44 -50.68 32.59
CA VAL A 4 -39.64 -49.72 31.84
C VAL A 4 -40.46 -49.25 30.64
N VAL A 5 -40.51 -47.95 30.39
CA VAL A 5 -40.96 -47.39 29.11
C VAL A 5 -39.87 -46.44 28.62
N LEU A 6 -39.07 -46.92 27.66
CA LEU A 6 -38.24 -46.08 26.80
C LEU A 6 -39.16 -45.28 25.88
N ILE A 7 -38.98 -43.96 25.81
CA ILE A 7 -39.38 -43.18 24.63
C ILE A 7 -38.16 -42.40 24.18
N SER A 8 -37.57 -42.88 23.09
CA SER A 8 -36.55 -42.21 22.30
C SER A 8 -37.21 -41.16 21.41
N ALA A 9 -36.77 -39.90 21.47
CA ALA A 9 -37.03 -38.83 20.48
C ALA A 9 -36.35 -37.54 20.99
N ILE A 10 -35.64 -36.69 20.24
CA ILE A 10 -35.26 -36.54 18.84
C ILE A 10 -33.95 -35.72 18.90
N VAL A 11 -32.94 -36.11 18.12
CA VAL A 11 -31.75 -35.27 17.92
C VAL A 11 -32.14 -34.08 17.06
N LEU A 12 -32.37 -32.92 17.66
CA LEU A 12 -32.39 -31.66 16.92
C LEU A 12 -30.93 -31.25 16.72
N ALA A 13 -30.34 -31.68 15.60
CA ALA A 13 -29.09 -31.14 15.12
C ALA A 13 -29.34 -29.68 14.74
N GLY A 14 -29.19 -28.77 15.71
CA GLY A 14 -29.11 -27.35 15.45
C GLY A 14 -27.89 -27.11 14.57
N VAL A 15 -28.11 -26.96 13.28
CA VAL A 15 -27.09 -26.42 12.38
C VAL A 15 -26.89 -24.97 12.80
N VAL A 16 -25.96 -24.77 13.74
CA VAL A 16 -25.41 -23.46 14.05
C VAL A 16 -24.63 -23.08 12.80
N LEU A 17 -25.27 -22.33 11.90
CA LEU A 17 -24.56 -21.52 10.93
C LEU A 17 -23.75 -20.52 11.74
N ALA A 18 -22.53 -20.91 12.10
CA ALA A 18 -21.53 -20.01 12.62
C ALA A 18 -21.30 -18.96 11.53
N ARG A 19 -22.06 -17.86 11.59
CA ARG A 19 -21.69 -16.64 10.90
C ARG A 19 -20.34 -16.28 11.48
N SER A 20 -19.29 -16.58 10.72
CA SER A 20 -17.98 -15.99 10.92
C SER A 20 -18.18 -14.48 10.82
N GLN A 21 -18.46 -13.85 11.96
CA GLN A 21 -18.31 -12.42 12.09
C GLN A 21 -16.80 -12.21 12.11
N THR A 22 -16.23 -12.01 10.93
CA THR A 22 -14.91 -11.42 10.84
C THR A 22 -15.06 -10.03 11.44
N ASN A 23 -14.80 -9.92 12.75
CA ASN A 23 -14.60 -8.66 13.45
C ASN A 23 -13.27 -8.06 12.97
N GLY A 24 -13.16 -7.81 11.66
CA GLY A 24 -12.12 -6.96 11.11
C GLY A 24 -12.46 -5.56 11.58
N SER A 25 -11.68 -5.03 12.52
CA SER A 25 -11.68 -3.59 12.79
C SER A 25 -11.61 -2.84 11.45
N PRO A 26 -12.37 -1.76 11.26
CA PRO A 26 -12.26 -0.97 10.04
C PRO A 26 -10.78 -0.63 9.81
N VAL A 27 -10.21 -1.05 8.68
CA VAL A 27 -8.86 -0.66 8.32
C VAL A 27 -8.87 0.85 8.27
N LYS A 28 -8.17 1.49 9.22
CA LYS A 28 -8.13 2.94 9.33
C LYS A 28 -7.47 3.46 8.05
N LYS A 29 -8.28 4.05 7.17
CA LYS A 29 -7.84 4.59 5.88
C LYS A 29 -6.74 5.62 6.14
N SER A 30 -5.59 5.44 5.49
CA SER A 30 -4.49 6.38 5.58
C SER A 30 -4.83 7.64 4.78
N GLN A 31 -4.35 8.80 5.24
CA GLN A 31 -4.42 10.05 4.45
C GLN A 31 -3.68 9.94 3.10
N LEU A 32 -2.73 9.01 3.01
CA LEU A 32 -1.99 8.71 1.78
C LEU A 32 -2.76 7.78 0.84
N ASP A 33 -3.82 7.10 1.28
CA ASP A 33 -4.53 6.17 0.41
C ASP A 33 -5.12 6.92 -0.81
N GLY A 34 -4.82 6.41 -2.01
CA GLY A 34 -5.21 7.01 -3.28
C GLY A 34 -4.22 6.78 -4.41
N THR A 35 -4.51 7.42 -5.54
CA THR A 35 -3.66 7.46 -6.73
C THR A 35 -3.07 8.85 -6.90
N TRP A 36 -1.75 8.89 -7.05
CA TRP A 36 -0.95 10.09 -7.05
C TRP A 36 -0.09 10.14 -8.31
N GLU A 37 0.04 11.31 -8.91
CA GLU A 37 0.91 11.56 -10.05
C GLU A 37 2.02 12.53 -9.67
N LEU A 38 3.26 12.24 -10.08
CA LEU A 38 4.41 13.06 -9.77
C LEU A 38 4.32 14.41 -10.49
N VAL A 39 4.44 15.50 -9.72
CA VAL A 39 4.49 16.88 -10.23
C VAL A 39 5.90 17.45 -10.18
N SER A 40 6.65 17.11 -9.13
CA SER A 40 8.04 17.55 -8.94
C SER A 40 8.82 16.45 -8.24
N GLY A 41 10.04 16.17 -8.68
CA GLY A 41 10.84 15.08 -8.15
C GLY A 41 12.10 14.82 -8.99
N GLN A 42 12.46 13.55 -9.16
CA GLN A 42 13.52 13.18 -10.09
C GLN A 42 13.12 13.50 -11.54
N PRO A 43 14.07 13.96 -12.39
CA PRO A 43 13.76 14.24 -13.79
C PRO A 43 13.26 13.00 -14.52
N LEU A 44 12.13 13.15 -15.20
CA LEU A 44 11.58 12.14 -16.11
C LEU A 44 11.91 12.51 -17.57
N PRO A 45 12.03 11.51 -18.46
CA PRO A 45 12.02 11.76 -19.90
C PRO A 45 10.81 12.61 -20.33
N LYS A 46 10.98 13.44 -21.35
CA LYS A 46 9.89 14.28 -21.87
C LYS A 46 8.67 13.43 -22.22
N GLY A 47 7.50 13.79 -21.68
CA GLY A 47 6.24 13.09 -21.92
C GLY A 47 6.07 11.78 -21.13
N ALA A 48 7.02 11.42 -20.27
CA ALA A 48 6.82 10.35 -19.31
C ALA A 48 6.00 10.83 -18.10
N ARG A 49 5.34 9.89 -17.43
CA ARG A 49 4.54 10.09 -16.22
C ARG A 49 5.02 9.13 -15.15
N ASP A 50 4.86 9.50 -13.90
CA ASP A 50 5.10 8.62 -12.75
C ASP A 50 3.85 8.63 -11.86
N VAL A 51 3.30 7.44 -11.63
CA VAL A 51 2.08 7.23 -10.86
C VAL A 51 2.40 6.35 -9.66
N LYS A 52 2.03 6.81 -8.46
CA LYS A 52 2.09 6.07 -7.21
C LYS A 52 0.68 5.74 -6.73
N ILE A 53 0.42 4.46 -6.47
CA ILE A 53 -0.82 3.98 -5.84
C ILE A 53 -0.45 3.57 -4.41
N ILE A 54 -1.18 4.11 -3.45
CA ILE A 54 -1.02 3.80 -2.03
C ILE A 54 -2.37 3.29 -1.51
N SER A 55 -2.39 2.12 -0.89
CA SER A 55 -3.63 1.54 -0.35
C SER A 55 -3.33 0.50 0.72
N GLY A 56 -4.00 0.62 1.87
CA GLY A 56 -4.07 -0.46 2.86
C GLY A 56 -2.71 -0.92 3.40
N GLY A 57 -1.76 0.01 3.56
CA GLY A 57 -0.39 -0.31 4.02
C GLY A 57 0.57 -0.75 2.92
N HIS A 58 0.15 -0.74 1.66
CA HIS A 58 0.99 -1.05 0.50
C HIS A 58 1.15 0.16 -0.42
N PHE A 59 2.22 0.16 -1.19
CA PHE A 59 2.42 1.12 -2.27
C PHE A 59 3.08 0.45 -3.49
N ILE A 60 2.79 1.01 -4.66
CA ILE A 60 3.51 0.74 -5.90
C ILE A 60 3.65 2.06 -6.65
N PHE A 61 4.80 2.30 -7.27
CA PHE A 61 4.98 3.38 -8.22
C PHE A 61 5.49 2.85 -9.56
N VAL A 62 5.13 3.55 -10.63
CA VAL A 62 5.56 3.23 -11.99
C VAL A 62 5.75 4.52 -12.77
N ALA A 63 6.97 4.69 -13.28
CA ALA A 63 7.24 5.64 -14.33
C ALA A 63 7.14 4.96 -15.70
N TYR A 64 6.51 5.62 -16.66
CA TYR A 64 6.29 5.08 -18.01
C TYR A 64 6.20 6.18 -19.06
N HIS A 65 6.48 5.81 -20.31
CA HIS A 65 6.24 6.66 -21.46
C HIS A 65 4.74 6.76 -21.74
N ALA A 66 4.15 7.97 -21.63
CA ALA A 66 2.70 8.13 -21.81
C ALA A 66 2.23 7.81 -23.24
N GLU A 67 3.11 7.95 -24.23
CA GLU A 67 2.81 7.71 -25.65
C GLU A 67 2.54 6.23 -25.98
N ASN A 68 3.23 5.29 -25.31
CA ASN A 68 3.23 3.88 -25.68
C ASN A 68 3.08 2.93 -24.48
N GLY A 69 2.99 3.47 -23.26
CA GLY A 69 2.83 2.69 -22.03
C GLY A 69 4.08 1.91 -21.59
N LYS A 70 5.21 2.06 -22.28
CA LYS A 70 6.43 1.32 -21.95
C LYS A 70 6.95 1.77 -20.56
N PRO A 71 7.16 0.84 -19.62
CA PRO A 71 7.68 1.19 -18.30
C PRO A 71 9.14 1.68 -18.40
N LEU A 72 9.46 2.66 -17.58
CA LEU A 72 10.80 3.19 -17.35
C LEU A 72 11.41 2.58 -16.08
N TYR A 73 10.67 2.61 -14.99
CA TYR A 73 11.03 1.98 -13.74
C TYR A 73 9.79 1.74 -12.89
N THR A 74 9.86 0.78 -11.98
CA THR A 74 8.79 0.52 -11.01
C THR A 74 9.37 -0.02 -9.71
N GLY A 75 8.68 0.24 -8.61
CA GLY A 75 9.00 -0.35 -7.32
C GLY A 75 7.79 -0.31 -6.41
N GLY A 76 7.88 -1.05 -5.31
CA GLY A 76 6.78 -1.11 -4.36
C GLY A 76 7.10 -1.96 -3.16
N GLY A 77 6.14 -1.99 -2.25
CA GLY A 77 6.17 -2.81 -1.06
C GLY A 77 5.17 -2.33 -0.03
N THR A 78 5.60 -2.29 1.22
CA THR A 78 4.76 -1.88 2.36
C THR A 78 5.15 -0.51 2.89
N TYR A 79 4.25 0.14 3.61
CA TYR A 79 4.56 1.40 4.26
C TYR A 79 3.95 1.51 5.65
N THR A 80 4.55 2.38 6.46
CA THR A 80 3.96 2.88 7.70
C THR A 80 3.91 4.41 7.69
N LEU A 81 2.86 4.97 8.30
CA LEU A 81 2.69 6.41 8.47
C LEU A 81 2.33 6.73 9.92
N ASN A 82 3.26 7.35 10.63
CA ASN A 82 3.12 7.74 12.03
C ASN A 82 3.29 9.26 12.16
N GLY A 83 2.17 10.00 12.21
CA GLY A 83 2.19 11.45 12.08
C GLY A 83 2.71 11.85 10.69
N SER A 84 3.83 12.58 10.65
CA SER A 84 4.53 12.91 9.41
C SER A 84 5.65 11.91 9.05
N SER A 85 5.98 10.96 9.94
CA SER A 85 7.00 9.95 9.67
C SER A 85 6.45 8.90 8.71
N TYR A 86 6.99 8.85 7.50
CA TYR A 86 6.61 7.92 6.44
C TYR A 86 7.77 7.00 6.13
N THR A 87 7.58 5.69 6.31
CA THR A 87 8.61 4.69 6.00
C THR A 87 8.09 3.73 4.95
N GLU A 88 8.76 3.68 3.80
CA GLU A 88 8.52 2.71 2.72
C GLU A 88 9.52 1.55 2.87
N HIS A 89 9.02 0.33 3.03
CA HIS A 89 9.83 -0.89 2.91
C HIS A 89 9.73 -1.38 1.46
N MET A 90 10.88 -1.45 0.77
CA MET A 90 10.94 -1.84 -0.63
C MET A 90 10.97 -3.36 -0.77
N ASP A 91 9.87 -3.97 -1.20
CA ASP A 91 9.78 -5.41 -1.47
C ASP A 91 10.37 -5.75 -2.85
N PHE A 92 10.21 -4.86 -3.82
CA PHE A 92 10.76 -5.01 -5.17
C PHE A 92 11.07 -3.65 -5.80
N ALA A 93 11.99 -3.67 -6.76
CA ALA A 93 12.34 -2.53 -7.59
C ALA A 93 12.87 -3.06 -8.93
N SER A 94 12.65 -2.32 -10.01
CA SER A 94 13.30 -2.60 -11.29
C SER A 94 14.79 -2.23 -11.22
N ASP A 95 15.60 -2.81 -12.10
CA ASP A 95 17.06 -2.64 -12.09
C ASP A 95 17.50 -1.19 -12.30
N GLU A 96 16.68 -0.38 -12.98
CA GLU A 96 16.89 1.05 -13.19
C GLU A 96 16.92 1.85 -11.88
N ILE A 97 16.32 1.32 -10.80
CA ILE A 97 16.30 1.95 -9.47
C ILE A 97 17.59 1.61 -8.73
N SER A 98 18.69 2.28 -9.12
CA SER A 98 20.00 2.16 -8.47
C SER A 98 20.46 0.71 -8.31
N GLY A 99 20.27 -0.12 -9.34
CA GLY A 99 20.65 -1.54 -9.35
C GLY A 99 19.92 -2.37 -8.29
N ALA A 100 18.64 -2.07 -8.04
CA ALA A 100 17.82 -2.67 -6.99
C ALA A 100 18.41 -2.54 -5.56
N SER A 101 19.36 -1.62 -5.31
CA SER A 101 20.04 -1.45 -4.02
C SER A 101 19.14 -1.04 -2.86
N LEU A 102 17.88 -0.67 -3.15
CA LEU A 102 16.86 -0.32 -2.17
C LEU A 102 16.05 -1.53 -1.69
N VAL A 103 16.04 -2.65 -2.43
CA VAL A 103 15.24 -3.84 -2.10
C VAL A 103 15.64 -4.41 -0.73
N GLY A 104 14.65 -4.72 0.09
CA GLY A 104 14.81 -5.20 1.46
C GLY A 104 15.22 -4.11 2.47
N LYS A 105 15.17 -2.83 2.10
CA LYS A 105 15.54 -1.71 2.98
C LYS A 105 14.40 -0.71 3.15
N ASP A 106 14.41 -0.09 4.32
CA ASP A 106 13.52 1.01 4.66
C ASP A 106 14.01 2.34 4.09
N GLN A 107 13.13 3.03 3.37
CA GLN A 107 13.31 4.40 2.94
C GLN A 107 12.49 5.30 3.85
N LYS A 108 13.17 6.21 4.55
CA LYS A 108 12.56 7.06 5.59
C LYS A 108 12.36 8.47 5.05
N PHE A 109 11.13 8.93 5.15
CA PHE A 109 10.68 10.22 4.67
C PHE A 109 9.86 10.97 5.71
N THR A 110 9.77 12.27 5.52
CA THR A 110 8.70 13.10 6.08
C THR A 110 7.63 13.26 5.00
N ALA A 111 6.39 12.92 5.33
CA ALA A 111 5.22 13.07 4.46
C ALA A 111 4.27 14.15 4.99
N LYS A 112 3.68 14.92 4.07
CA LYS A 112 2.57 15.84 4.34
C LYS A 112 1.53 15.71 3.24
N VAL A 113 0.26 15.71 3.63
CA VAL A 113 -0.88 15.82 2.72
C VAL A 113 -1.59 17.13 3.00
N ASP A 114 -1.83 17.92 1.95
CA ASP A 114 -2.58 19.17 1.98
C ASP A 114 -3.57 19.17 0.81
N GLY A 115 -4.82 18.84 1.11
CA GLY A 115 -5.84 18.53 0.10
C GLY A 115 -5.38 17.41 -0.84
N ASP A 116 -5.26 17.75 -2.12
CA ASP A 116 -4.83 16.84 -3.20
C ASP A 116 -3.34 16.87 -3.46
N THR A 117 -2.55 17.45 -2.56
CA THR A 117 -1.10 17.55 -2.69
C THR A 117 -0.43 16.67 -1.63
N PHE A 118 0.37 15.71 -2.07
CA PHE A 118 1.20 14.87 -1.22
C PHE A 118 2.67 15.24 -1.44
N THR A 119 3.38 15.65 -0.40
CA THR A 119 4.82 15.87 -0.44
C THR A 119 5.55 14.83 0.39
N GLN A 120 6.65 14.28 -0.13
CA GLN A 120 7.58 13.45 0.63
C GLN A 120 9.01 13.98 0.49
N SER A 121 9.80 13.92 1.55
CA SER A 121 11.20 14.28 1.49
C SER A 121 12.03 13.52 2.52
N GLY A 122 13.27 13.19 2.19
CA GLY A 122 14.19 12.48 3.07
C GLY A 122 15.49 12.12 2.38
N THR A 123 16.26 11.24 3.02
CA THR A 123 17.48 10.68 2.46
C THR A 123 17.29 9.18 2.33
N LEU A 124 17.43 8.68 1.11
CA LEU A 124 17.37 7.24 0.83
C LEU A 124 18.45 6.51 1.63
N SER A 125 18.23 5.22 1.85
CA SER A 125 19.21 4.31 2.47
C SER A 125 20.55 4.24 1.72
N THR A 126 20.59 4.69 0.46
CA THR A 126 21.79 4.86 -0.37
C THR A 126 22.54 6.18 -0.13
N GLY A 127 22.01 7.08 0.69
CA GLY A 127 22.57 8.40 0.97
C GLY A 127 22.11 9.51 0.01
N LYS A 128 21.31 9.18 -1.02
CA LYS A 128 20.77 10.18 -1.97
C LYS A 128 19.57 10.91 -1.36
N ALA A 129 19.60 12.24 -1.38
CA ALA A 129 18.46 13.05 -1.01
C ALA A 129 17.31 12.91 -2.02
N LEU A 130 16.07 12.86 -1.53
CA LEU A 130 14.85 12.80 -2.31
C LEU A 130 13.87 13.84 -1.79
N SER A 131 13.25 14.59 -2.70
CA SER A 131 12.13 15.48 -2.41
C SER A 131 11.17 15.42 -3.58
N GLU A 132 9.92 15.09 -3.29
CA GLU A 132 8.90 14.88 -4.30
C GLU A 132 7.59 15.54 -3.89
N THR A 133 6.85 16.00 -4.89
CA THR A 133 5.49 16.51 -4.78
C THR A 133 4.63 15.76 -5.78
N TRP A 134 3.52 15.23 -5.28
CA TRP A 134 2.57 14.44 -6.01
C TRP A 134 1.18 15.08 -5.95
N LYS A 135 0.40 14.95 -7.03
CA LYS A 135 -0.99 15.40 -7.11
C LYS A 135 -1.93 14.21 -7.14
N ARG A 136 -3.01 14.25 -6.34
CA ARG A 136 -4.07 13.25 -6.39
C ARG A 136 -4.80 13.33 -7.74
N ILE A 137 -5.09 12.19 -8.35
CA ILE A 137 -5.74 12.12 -9.67
C ILE A 137 -7.07 11.34 -9.67
N ASN A 138 -7.63 11.03 -8.49
CA ASN A 138 -8.93 10.39 -8.30
C ASN A 138 -9.59 10.81 -6.99
#